data_AF-A0A6N7HCX4-F1
#
_entry.id   AF-A0A6N7HCX4-F1
#
_cell.length_a   1.000
_cell.length_b   1.000
_cell.length_c   1.000
_cell.angle_alpha   90.00
_cell.angle_beta   90.00
_cell.angle_gamma   90.00
#
_symmetry.space_group_name_H-M   'P 1'
#
loop_
_entity.id
_entity.type
_entity.pdbx_description
1 polymer ?
#
loop_
_entity_poly.entity_id
_entity_poly.type
_entity_poly.pdbx_seq_one_letter_code
_entity_poly.pdbx_strand_id
1 'polypeptide(L)'
;MSEPMSQGTSNGVGAAAAARAFLDAFAGKDTDAALALLTDDVVWHVDGAPEVPTVGLLQGRARVKEWIEGFPDAFEPRGFRLSPIIDGGTEAIVPGWFRYLVRTTQRTVEGDFTMRFTVRDGLISHYQIYEDSLALALAFAADLTGPPGSQRLRVNDIVYGYDDVGCGPVVLFLSGRDTDRSVFAAHVLALQDRYRCVSLDLPGRGATTLPPEGWTPRGVADDLALMIREKGWLSATIVGHAHDAPVGTELATRHPGLVGQLALLPAGDAVTDASVTDASDGPAELLADLLRTGG
;
A
#
# COMPACT_ATOMS: atom_id res chain seq x y z
N MET A 1 3.94 -45.10 20.94
CA MET A 1 5.35 -44.75 20.70
C MET A 1 5.32 -43.33 20.18
N SER A 2 5.43 -42.38 21.11
CA SER A 2 5.23 -40.95 20.85
C SER A 2 6.59 -40.33 20.61
N GLU A 3 6.84 -39.81 19.40
CA GLU A 3 8.03 -39.02 19.13
C GLU A 3 7.96 -37.70 19.89
N PRO A 4 9.04 -37.25 20.53
CA PRO A 4 9.08 -35.93 21.13
C PRO A 4 9.28 -34.88 20.03
N MET A 5 8.35 -33.92 19.94
CA MET A 5 8.56 -32.68 19.20
C MET A 5 9.81 -31.99 19.75
N SER A 6 10.86 -31.97 18.94
CA SER A 6 12.06 -31.19 19.20
C SER A 6 11.69 -29.70 19.22
N GLN A 7 11.67 -29.11 20.41
CA GLN A 7 11.76 -27.66 20.56
C GLN A 7 13.19 -27.25 20.22
N GLY A 8 13.40 -26.85 18.98
CA GLY A 8 14.60 -26.14 18.59
C GLY A 8 14.60 -24.78 19.27
N THR A 9 15.49 -24.60 20.26
CA THR A 9 15.82 -23.29 20.82
C THR A 9 16.56 -22.48 19.75
N SER A 10 15.84 -21.60 19.04
CA SER A 10 16.48 -20.59 18.20
C SER A 10 17.06 -19.50 19.11
N ASN A 11 18.38 -19.34 19.12
CA ASN A 11 19.11 -18.28 19.81
C ASN A 11 18.92 -16.86 19.19
N GLY A 12 17.77 -16.60 18.58
CA GLY A 12 17.37 -15.27 18.12
C GLY A 12 16.43 -14.62 19.13
N VAL A 13 16.41 -13.29 19.20
CA VAL A 13 15.38 -12.56 19.95
C VAL A 13 14.01 -12.94 19.36
N GLY A 14 13.17 -13.62 20.14
CA GLY A 14 11.83 -14.01 19.71
C GLY A 14 10.96 -12.79 19.40
N ALA A 15 9.93 -12.96 18.56
CA ALA A 15 9.13 -11.84 18.08
C ALA A 15 8.54 -10.99 19.21
N ALA A 16 8.10 -11.62 20.30
CA ALA A 16 7.57 -10.90 21.46
C ALA A 16 8.61 -10.01 22.17
N ALA A 17 9.87 -10.45 22.23
CA ALA A 17 10.95 -9.69 22.83
C ALA A 17 11.36 -8.50 21.93
N ALA A 18 11.42 -8.69 20.61
CA ALA A 18 11.68 -7.60 19.67
C ALA A 18 10.55 -6.56 19.70
N ALA A 19 9.28 -7.00 19.68
CA ALA A 19 8.13 -6.11 19.81
C ALA A 19 8.14 -5.32 21.13
N ARG A 20 8.44 -5.98 22.26
CA ARG A 20 8.60 -5.29 23.56
C ARG A 20 9.69 -4.23 23.50
N ALA A 21 10.88 -4.61 23.03
CA ALA A 21 12.02 -3.69 22.95
C ALA A 21 11.72 -2.47 22.07
N PHE A 22 11.03 -2.67 20.93
CA PHE A 22 10.61 -1.58 20.06
C PHE A 22 9.61 -0.66 20.76
N LEU A 23 8.59 -1.21 21.41
CA LEU A 23 7.59 -0.43 22.14
C LEU A 23 8.21 0.37 23.29
N ASP A 24 9.17 -0.20 24.01
CA ASP A 24 9.89 0.46 25.10
C ASP A 24 10.77 1.60 24.55
N ALA A 25 11.49 1.38 23.44
CA ALA A 25 12.28 2.42 22.77
C ALA A 25 11.40 3.56 22.24
N PHE A 26 10.28 3.22 21.59
CA PHE A 26 9.32 4.19 21.07
C PHE A 26 8.70 5.03 22.20
N ALA A 27 8.26 4.40 23.29
CA ALA A 27 7.73 5.10 24.47
C ALA A 27 8.80 5.96 25.16
N GLY A 28 10.04 5.50 25.17
CA GLY A 28 11.21 6.23 25.66
C GLY A 28 11.69 7.36 24.76
N LYS A 29 11.11 7.51 23.57
CA LYS A 29 11.53 8.45 22.52
C LYS A 29 12.98 8.24 22.06
N ASP A 30 13.45 6.99 22.09
CA ASP A 30 14.77 6.59 21.62
C ASP A 30 14.66 6.06 20.19
N THR A 31 14.68 6.99 19.22
CA THR A 31 14.54 6.68 17.80
C THR A 31 15.66 5.76 17.31
N ASP A 32 16.90 5.96 17.75
CA ASP A 32 18.04 5.16 17.30
C ASP A 32 17.92 3.71 17.79
N ALA A 33 17.53 3.50 19.07
CA ALA A 33 17.27 2.17 19.58
C ALA A 33 16.09 1.50 18.87
N ALA A 34 15.02 2.23 18.56
CA ALA A 34 13.89 1.70 17.81
C ALA A 34 14.29 1.26 16.39
N LEU A 35 15.07 2.07 15.68
CA LEU A 35 15.53 1.77 14.31
C LEU A 35 16.53 0.60 14.27
N ALA A 36 17.35 0.43 15.31
CA ALA A 36 18.29 -0.69 15.42
C ALA A 36 17.59 -2.05 15.49
N LEU A 37 16.30 -2.09 15.83
CA LEU A 37 15.48 -3.30 15.92
C LEU A 37 14.79 -3.66 14.60
N LEU A 38 14.94 -2.87 13.53
CA LEU A 38 14.25 -3.07 12.26
C LEU A 38 15.19 -3.70 11.23
N THR A 39 14.69 -4.43 10.23
CA THR A 39 15.48 -4.77 9.04
C THR A 39 15.66 -3.54 8.13
N ASP A 40 16.65 -3.56 7.23
CA ASP A 40 16.86 -2.44 6.29
C ASP A 40 15.67 -2.25 5.33
N ASP A 41 14.98 -3.33 4.99
CA ASP A 41 13.84 -3.43 4.07
C ASP A 41 12.48 -3.47 4.79
N VAL A 42 12.44 -3.12 6.08
CA VAL A 42 11.23 -3.18 6.92
C VAL A 42 10.02 -2.53 6.23
N VAL A 43 8.86 -3.17 6.34
CA VAL A 43 7.59 -2.61 5.88
C VAL A 43 6.76 -2.13 7.08
N TRP A 44 6.28 -0.90 7.00
CA TRP A 44 5.40 -0.28 7.99
C TRP A 44 4.02 -0.08 7.37
N HIS A 45 3.03 -0.81 7.84
CA HIS A 45 1.69 -0.86 7.27
C HIS A 45 0.67 -0.29 8.26
N VAL A 46 0.06 0.83 7.91
CA VAL A 46 -1.03 1.42 8.69
C VAL A 46 -2.20 1.71 7.76
N ASP A 47 -3.30 0.97 7.91
CA ASP A 47 -4.51 1.15 7.10
C ASP A 47 -5.30 2.37 7.54
N GLY A 48 -5.86 3.12 6.58
CA GLY A 48 -6.80 4.21 6.87
C GLY A 48 -6.83 5.30 5.82
N ALA A 49 -7.38 6.45 6.21
CA ALA A 49 -7.42 7.64 5.35
C ALA A 49 -6.03 8.32 5.29
N PRO A 50 -5.52 8.68 4.10
CA PRO A 50 -4.24 9.35 3.98
C PRO A 50 -4.14 10.64 4.81
N GLU A 51 -5.22 11.36 5.07
CA GLU A 51 -5.20 12.57 5.90
C GLU A 51 -4.68 12.32 7.33
N VAL A 52 -4.71 11.08 7.81
CA VAL A 52 -4.06 10.68 9.06
C VAL A 52 -2.55 10.52 8.79
N PRO A 53 -1.66 11.30 9.44
CA PRO A 53 -0.23 11.32 9.10
C PRO A 53 0.49 9.98 9.31
N THR A 54 -0.02 9.12 10.19
CA THR A 54 0.55 7.80 10.48
C THR A 54 0.13 6.71 9.51
N VAL A 55 -0.90 6.96 8.68
CA VAL A 55 -1.44 5.99 7.71
C VAL A 55 -0.53 5.86 6.49
N GLY A 56 -0.39 4.65 5.96
CA GLY A 56 0.28 4.38 4.69
C GLY A 56 1.08 3.08 4.69
N LEU A 57 1.64 2.76 3.52
CA LEU A 57 2.63 1.73 3.33
C LEU A 57 4.01 2.38 3.20
N LEU A 58 4.87 2.19 4.20
CA LEU A 58 6.23 2.71 4.18
C LEU A 58 7.21 1.54 4.02
N GLN A 59 8.29 1.75 3.29
CA GLN A 59 9.37 0.78 3.20
C GLN A 59 10.73 1.39 3.51
N GLY A 60 11.47 0.69 4.37
CA GLY A 60 12.83 1.01 4.77
C GLY A 60 12.94 1.88 6.02
N ARG A 61 14.06 1.74 6.74
CA ARG A 61 14.30 2.41 8.03
C ARG A 61 14.21 3.93 7.97
N ALA A 62 14.61 4.54 6.86
CA ALA A 62 14.58 6.00 6.70
C ALA A 62 13.15 6.55 6.80
N ARG A 63 12.18 5.90 6.16
CA ARG A 63 10.77 6.29 6.21
C ARG A 63 10.15 5.98 7.57
N VAL A 64 10.52 4.86 8.19
CA VAL A 64 10.06 4.55 9.56
C VAL A 64 10.60 5.56 10.57
N LYS A 65 11.84 6.06 10.38
CA LYS A 65 12.40 7.15 11.20
C LYS A 65 11.53 8.40 11.12
N GLU A 66 11.21 8.86 9.91
CA GLU A 66 10.34 10.01 9.69
C GLU A 66 8.96 9.81 10.33
N TRP A 67 8.41 8.60 10.23
CA TRP A 67 7.14 8.24 10.88
C TRP A 67 7.22 8.33 12.42
N ILE A 68 8.28 7.78 13.04
CA ILE A 68 8.50 7.83 14.49
C ILE A 68 8.62 9.27 14.97
N GLU A 69 9.42 10.07 14.26
CA GLU A 69 9.69 11.47 14.63
C GLU A 69 8.47 12.38 14.42
N GLY A 70 7.64 12.11 13.41
CA GLY A 70 6.41 12.85 13.15
C GLY A 70 5.23 12.48 14.04
N PHE A 71 5.25 11.32 14.72
CA PHE A 71 4.13 10.87 15.55
C PHE A 71 3.70 11.87 16.64
N PRO A 72 4.61 12.49 17.43
CA PRO A 72 4.25 13.43 18.48
C PRO A 72 3.62 14.75 17.99
N ASP A 73 3.84 15.10 16.73
CA ASP A 73 3.30 16.31 16.09
C ASP A 73 1.83 16.13 15.68
N ALA A 74 1.40 14.89 15.45
CA ALA A 74 0.02 14.57 15.09
C ALA A 74 -0.87 14.39 16.32
N PHE A 75 -0.34 13.74 17.38
CA PHE A 75 -1.12 13.27 18.52
C PHE A 75 -0.61 13.80 19.87
N GLU A 76 -1.55 14.11 20.77
CA GLU A 76 -1.29 14.29 22.19
C GLU A 76 -1.85 13.09 22.99
N PRO A 77 -0.98 12.26 23.59
CA PRO A 77 -1.37 11.14 24.45
C PRO A 77 -2.25 11.56 25.63
N ARG A 78 -3.44 10.96 25.73
CA ARG A 78 -4.34 11.09 26.90
C ARG A 78 -4.50 9.77 27.65
N GLY A 79 -4.29 8.65 26.99
CA GLY A 79 -4.28 7.33 27.58
C GLY A 79 -3.70 6.30 26.61
N PHE A 80 -2.95 5.34 27.13
CA PHE A 80 -2.39 4.24 26.35
C PHE A 80 -2.17 3.05 27.27
N ARG A 81 -2.63 1.87 26.85
CA ARG A 81 -2.47 0.63 27.61
C ARG A 81 -2.14 -0.50 26.65
N LEU A 82 -1.14 -1.29 27.01
CA LEU A 82 -0.81 -2.53 26.34
C LEU A 82 -1.38 -3.71 27.12
N SER A 83 -1.99 -4.65 26.41
CA SER A 83 -2.31 -5.97 26.93
C SER A 83 -1.08 -6.89 26.82
N PRO A 84 -1.09 -8.09 27.42
CA PRO A 84 -0.02 -9.05 27.25
C PRO A 84 0.27 -9.36 25.77
N ILE A 85 1.56 -9.44 25.43
CA ILE A 85 2.00 -9.79 24.08
C ILE A 85 1.74 -11.28 23.86
N ILE A 86 1.15 -11.61 22.72
CA ILE A 86 0.92 -12.98 22.28
C ILE A 86 2.07 -13.34 21.33
N ASP A 87 2.84 -14.36 21.68
CA ASP A 87 4.00 -14.83 20.91
C ASP A 87 3.62 -15.97 19.97
N GLY A 88 3.82 -15.76 18.67
CA GLY A 88 3.65 -16.74 17.59
C GLY A 88 4.98 -17.27 17.04
N GLY A 89 6.10 -17.04 17.74
CA GLY A 89 7.45 -17.43 17.32
C GLY A 89 8.10 -16.38 16.42
N THR A 90 7.69 -16.34 15.15
CA THR A 90 8.14 -15.33 14.18
C THR A 90 7.25 -14.11 14.12
N GLU A 91 6.11 -14.14 14.80
CA GLU A 91 5.16 -13.05 14.88
C GLU A 91 4.81 -12.74 16.33
N ALA A 92 4.55 -11.47 16.62
CA ALA A 92 4.03 -11.03 17.91
C ALA A 92 2.79 -10.16 17.72
N ILE A 93 1.74 -10.47 18.47
CA ILE A 93 0.50 -9.70 18.48
C ILE A 93 0.42 -8.94 19.79
N VAL A 94 0.19 -7.64 19.71
CA VAL A 94 0.12 -6.73 20.86
C VAL A 94 -1.23 -6.01 20.85
N PRO A 95 -2.24 -6.56 21.56
CA PRO A 95 -3.50 -5.86 21.76
C PRO A 95 -3.30 -4.69 22.73
N GLY A 96 -4.12 -3.66 22.60
CA GLY A 96 -4.07 -2.51 23.48
C GLY A 96 -5.27 -1.60 23.32
N TRP A 97 -5.22 -0.49 24.05
CA TRP A 97 -6.22 0.57 24.01
C TRP A 97 -5.51 1.91 24.02
N PHE A 98 -6.01 2.86 23.23
CA PHE A 98 -5.47 4.21 23.17
C PHE A 98 -6.55 5.27 23.35
N ARG A 99 -6.11 6.47 23.71
CA ARG A 99 -6.88 7.71 23.66
C ARG A 99 -5.94 8.86 23.34
N TYR A 100 -6.20 9.54 22.23
CA TYR A 100 -5.41 10.66 21.74
C TYR A 100 -6.28 11.90 21.53
N LEU A 101 -5.69 13.08 21.77
CA LEU A 101 -6.19 14.34 21.23
C LEU A 101 -5.43 14.61 19.93
N VAL A 102 -6.15 14.74 18.81
CA VAL A 102 -5.58 15.14 17.51
C VAL A 102 -5.26 16.62 17.55
N ARG A 103 -3.99 16.99 17.33
CA ARG A 103 -3.52 18.37 17.54
C ARG A 103 -4.17 19.37 16.58
N THR A 104 -4.32 18.98 15.32
CA THR A 104 -4.80 19.89 14.26
C THR A 104 -6.29 20.21 14.40
N THR A 105 -7.11 19.25 14.81
CA THR A 105 -8.57 19.40 14.87
C THR A 105 -9.12 19.56 16.30
N GLN A 106 -8.28 19.33 17.31
CA GLN A 106 -8.65 19.29 18.73
C GLN A 106 -9.74 18.25 19.04
N ARG A 107 -9.93 17.25 18.17
CA ARG A 107 -10.85 16.13 18.39
C ARG A 107 -10.16 15.03 19.20
N THR A 108 -10.93 14.36 20.05
CA THR A 108 -10.44 13.16 20.75
C THR A 108 -10.84 11.92 19.95
N VAL A 109 -9.95 10.94 19.92
CA VAL A 109 -10.19 9.60 19.39
C VAL A 109 -9.70 8.58 20.40
N GLU A 110 -10.46 7.51 20.59
CA GLU A 110 -10.10 6.40 21.47
C GLU A 110 -10.62 5.10 20.88
N GLY A 111 -9.97 4.00 21.23
CA GLY A 111 -10.34 2.68 20.74
C GLY A 111 -9.36 1.60 21.16
N ASP A 112 -9.78 0.37 20.93
CA ASP A 112 -8.88 -0.78 20.99
C ASP A 112 -8.05 -0.84 19.70
N PHE A 113 -6.84 -1.36 19.82
CA PHE A 113 -5.97 -1.63 18.69
C PHE A 113 -5.29 -2.98 18.85
N THR A 114 -4.75 -3.49 17.75
CA THR A 114 -3.84 -4.64 17.75
C THR A 114 -2.68 -4.36 16.82
N MET A 115 -1.46 -4.42 17.34
CA MET A 115 -0.24 -4.37 16.52
C MET A 115 0.22 -5.79 16.22
N ARG A 116 0.66 -6.04 14.99
CA ARG A 116 1.33 -7.26 14.53
C ARG A 116 2.74 -6.91 14.13
N PHE A 117 3.71 -7.59 14.73
CA PHE A 117 5.11 -7.52 14.38
C PHE A 117 5.52 -8.85 13.76
N THR A 118 6.19 -8.81 12.61
CA THR A 118 6.87 -9.98 12.04
C THR A 118 8.36 -9.79 12.21
N VAL A 119 9.06 -10.85 12.62
CA VAL A 119 10.50 -10.82 12.89
C VAL A 119 11.23 -11.80 12.00
N ARG A 120 12.34 -11.33 11.42
CA ARG A 120 13.29 -12.11 10.62
C ARG A 120 14.68 -11.85 11.17
N ASP A 121 15.40 -12.92 11.50
CA ASP A 121 16.76 -12.87 12.05
C ASP A 121 16.87 -11.99 13.31
N GLY A 122 15.83 -11.98 14.15
CA GLY A 122 15.77 -11.19 15.39
C GLY A 122 15.45 -9.70 15.21
N LEU A 123 15.23 -9.24 13.98
CA LEU A 123 14.84 -7.88 13.63
C LEU A 123 13.40 -7.83 13.10
N ILE A 124 12.69 -6.75 13.39
CA ILE A 124 11.35 -6.49 12.89
C ILE A 124 11.43 -6.21 11.38
N SER A 125 10.79 -7.06 10.59
CA SER A 125 10.72 -6.95 9.13
C SER A 125 9.37 -6.41 8.64
N HIS A 126 8.33 -6.53 9.46
CA HIS A 126 7.00 -6.00 9.14
C HIS A 126 6.29 -5.56 10.41
N TYR A 127 5.61 -4.42 10.32
CA TYR A 127 4.69 -3.93 11.34
C TYR A 127 3.34 -3.63 10.68
N GLN A 128 2.26 -4.06 11.33
CA GLN A 128 0.91 -3.62 11.00
C GLN A 128 0.14 -3.25 12.25
N ILE A 129 -0.68 -2.22 12.20
CA ILE A 129 -1.65 -1.91 13.26
C ILE A 129 -3.07 -1.98 12.72
N TYR A 130 -3.94 -2.62 13.49
CA TYR A 130 -5.38 -2.67 13.28
C TYR A 130 -6.04 -1.83 14.37
N GLU A 131 -6.68 -0.74 13.96
CA GLU A 131 -7.35 0.22 14.84
C GLU A 131 -8.60 0.76 14.12
N ASP A 132 -9.44 1.51 14.83
CA ASP A 132 -10.61 2.15 14.23
C ASP A 132 -10.20 3.29 13.29
N SER A 133 -9.86 2.90 12.06
CA SER A 133 -9.40 3.81 11.00
C SER A 133 -10.47 4.81 10.60
N LEU A 134 -11.77 4.48 10.75
CA LEU A 134 -12.85 5.43 10.50
C LEU A 134 -12.90 6.49 11.60
N ALA A 135 -12.77 6.11 12.87
CA ALA A 135 -12.71 7.07 13.98
C ALA A 135 -11.50 8.01 13.85
N LEU A 136 -10.33 7.49 13.45
CA LEU A 136 -9.15 8.30 13.17
C LEU A 136 -9.37 9.25 11.98
N ALA A 137 -9.91 8.76 10.87
CA ALA A 137 -10.23 9.59 9.70
C ALA A 137 -11.18 10.74 10.05
N LEU A 138 -12.25 10.45 10.80
CA LEU A 138 -13.18 11.46 11.29
C LEU A 138 -12.52 12.44 12.27
N ALA A 139 -11.61 11.97 13.13
CA ALA A 139 -10.87 12.83 14.06
C ALA A 139 -9.93 13.80 13.31
N PHE A 140 -9.34 13.38 12.19
CA PHE A 140 -8.55 14.25 11.30
C PHE A 140 -9.38 15.05 10.29
N ALA A 141 -10.71 14.93 10.31
CA ALA A 141 -11.60 15.54 9.33
C ALA A 141 -11.24 15.17 7.89
N ALA A 142 -10.85 13.91 7.68
CA ALA A 142 -10.53 13.37 6.37
C ALA A 142 -11.73 13.50 5.41
N ASP A 143 -11.44 13.81 4.15
CA ASP A 143 -12.46 13.78 3.11
C ASP A 143 -12.71 12.33 2.68
N LEU A 144 -13.84 11.79 3.13
CA LEU A 144 -14.29 10.45 2.76
C LEU A 144 -15.27 10.48 1.58
N THR A 145 -15.45 11.65 0.96
CA THR A 145 -16.27 11.79 -0.24
C THR A 145 -15.45 11.43 -1.47
N GLY A 146 -16.03 10.62 -2.34
CA GLY A 146 -15.39 10.16 -3.56
C GLY A 146 -16.40 9.37 -4.40
N PRO A 147 -16.18 9.24 -5.71
CA PRO A 147 -16.99 8.37 -6.54
C PRO A 147 -16.96 6.93 -6.00
N PRO A 148 -18.04 6.14 -6.16
CA PRO A 148 -18.02 4.72 -5.83
C PRO A 148 -16.86 3.99 -6.49
N GLY A 149 -16.13 3.17 -5.72
CA GLY A 149 -14.98 2.41 -6.20
C GLY A 149 -13.66 3.20 -6.22
N SER A 150 -13.69 4.52 -6.02
CA SER A 150 -12.48 5.33 -5.92
C SER A 150 -11.83 5.20 -4.54
N GLN A 151 -10.51 5.05 -4.54
CA GLN A 151 -9.68 4.77 -3.38
C GLN A 151 -8.45 5.68 -3.38
N ARG A 152 -7.90 5.90 -2.19
CA ARG A 152 -6.63 6.58 -2.00
C ARG A 152 -5.75 5.78 -1.06
N LEU A 153 -4.48 5.63 -1.41
CA LEU A 153 -3.49 4.91 -0.61
C LEU A 153 -2.19 5.69 -0.59
N ARG A 154 -1.69 5.98 0.61
CA ARG A 154 -0.31 6.43 0.75
C ARG A 154 0.63 5.25 0.61
N VAL A 155 1.54 5.34 -0.35
CA VAL A 155 2.70 4.48 -0.45
C VAL A 155 3.90 5.40 -0.44
N ASN A 156 4.73 5.26 0.58
CA ASN A 156 5.87 6.14 0.80
C ASN A 156 5.41 7.62 0.81
N ASP A 157 6.01 8.47 -0.02
CA ASP A 157 5.71 9.91 -0.05
C ASP A 157 4.53 10.27 -0.97
N ILE A 158 3.95 9.28 -1.66
CA ILE A 158 2.93 9.50 -2.69
C ILE A 158 1.59 8.95 -2.21
N VAL A 159 0.58 9.80 -2.23
CA VAL A 159 -0.82 9.37 -2.11
C VAL A 159 -1.31 9.03 -3.51
N TYR A 160 -1.42 7.74 -3.80
CA TYR A 160 -1.97 7.21 -5.04
C TYR A 160 -3.48 7.22 -5.00
N GLY A 161 -4.09 7.84 -6.01
CA GLY A 161 -5.49 7.65 -6.30
C GLY A 161 -5.65 6.49 -7.30
N TYR A 162 -6.57 5.58 -7.01
CA TYR A 162 -6.93 4.50 -7.92
C TYR A 162 -8.41 4.11 -7.78
N ASP A 163 -9.00 3.55 -8.83
CA ASP A 163 -10.30 2.91 -8.76
C ASP A 163 -10.10 1.38 -8.71
N ASP A 164 -10.93 0.68 -7.97
CA ASP A 164 -10.85 -0.77 -7.78
C ASP A 164 -12.23 -1.39 -7.91
N VAL A 165 -12.45 -2.07 -9.05
CA VAL A 165 -13.77 -2.56 -9.45
C VAL A 165 -13.68 -3.98 -10.00
N GLY A 166 -14.73 -4.77 -9.78
CA GLY A 166 -14.79 -6.15 -10.24
C GLY A 166 -14.13 -7.15 -9.28
N CYS A 167 -13.97 -8.38 -9.75
CA CYS A 167 -13.37 -9.47 -8.99
C CYS A 167 -12.63 -10.46 -9.90
N GLY A 168 -11.71 -11.24 -9.35
CA GLY A 168 -10.90 -12.19 -10.10
C GLY A 168 -9.43 -11.75 -10.23
N PRO A 169 -8.70 -12.24 -11.26
CA PRO A 169 -7.32 -11.87 -11.49
C PRO A 169 -7.15 -10.35 -11.67
N VAL A 170 -6.05 -9.79 -11.16
CA VAL A 170 -5.83 -8.34 -11.13
C VAL A 170 -5.30 -7.86 -12.48
N VAL A 171 -5.95 -6.84 -13.04
CA VAL A 171 -5.45 -6.04 -14.15
C VAL A 171 -5.22 -4.62 -13.64
N LEU A 172 -3.96 -4.19 -13.60
CA LEU A 172 -3.54 -2.87 -13.15
C LEU A 172 -3.33 -1.96 -14.37
N PHE A 173 -4.22 -1.01 -14.56
CA PHE A 173 -4.14 0.03 -15.58
C PHE A 173 -3.35 1.23 -15.07
N LEU A 174 -2.29 1.60 -15.77
CA LEU A 174 -1.45 2.77 -15.47
C LEU A 174 -1.81 3.90 -16.42
N SER A 175 -2.14 5.07 -15.86
CA SER A 175 -2.53 6.25 -16.63
C SER A 175 -1.60 7.42 -16.34
N GLY A 176 -0.92 7.93 -17.38
CA GLY A 176 0.05 9.02 -17.28
C GLY A 176 -0.30 10.27 -18.08
N ARG A 177 0.66 10.75 -18.89
CA ARG A 177 0.69 12.15 -19.37
C ARG A 177 -0.59 12.57 -20.10
N ASP A 178 -1.07 13.78 -19.78
CA ASP A 178 -2.21 14.48 -20.40
C ASP A 178 -3.59 13.80 -20.21
N THR A 179 -3.68 12.76 -19.37
CA THR A 179 -4.91 12.00 -19.08
C THR A 179 -5.00 11.62 -17.61
N ASP A 180 -6.11 10.99 -17.21
CA ASP A 180 -6.30 10.32 -15.93
C ASP A 180 -6.90 8.91 -16.16
N ARG A 181 -7.08 8.14 -15.10
CA ARG A 181 -7.60 6.76 -15.13
C ARG A 181 -8.91 6.56 -15.88
N SER A 182 -9.70 7.61 -16.12
CA SER A 182 -10.96 7.53 -16.87
C SER A 182 -10.76 7.06 -18.32
N VAL A 183 -9.55 7.17 -18.89
CA VAL A 183 -9.24 6.64 -20.23
C VAL A 183 -9.45 5.14 -20.34
N PHE A 184 -9.37 4.41 -19.22
CA PHE A 184 -9.60 2.98 -19.18
C PHE A 184 -11.06 2.61 -18.88
N ALA A 185 -11.99 3.55 -18.72
CA ALA A 185 -13.38 3.27 -18.34
C ALA A 185 -14.05 2.23 -19.24
N ALA A 186 -13.88 2.32 -20.57
CA ALA A 186 -14.44 1.35 -21.50
C ALA A 186 -13.81 -0.05 -21.34
N HIS A 187 -12.51 -0.12 -21.04
CA HIS A 187 -11.82 -1.39 -20.77
C HIS A 187 -12.29 -2.01 -19.46
N VAL A 188 -12.42 -1.20 -18.40
CA VAL A 188 -12.96 -1.64 -17.10
C VAL A 188 -14.37 -2.19 -17.28
N LEU A 189 -15.26 -1.48 -17.97
CA LEU A 189 -16.63 -1.94 -18.21
C LEU A 189 -16.68 -3.31 -18.93
N ALA A 190 -15.78 -3.56 -19.87
CA ALA A 190 -15.72 -4.83 -20.61
C ALA A 190 -15.07 -5.99 -19.84
N LEU A 191 -14.31 -5.70 -18.78
CA LEU A 191 -13.46 -6.67 -18.07
C LEU A 191 -13.89 -6.94 -16.62
N GLN A 192 -14.56 -6.01 -15.95
CA GLN A 192 -14.87 -6.06 -14.52
C GLN A 192 -15.69 -7.29 -14.09
N ASP A 193 -16.44 -7.91 -15.00
CA ASP A 193 -17.21 -9.13 -14.72
C ASP A 193 -16.33 -10.40 -14.56
N ARG A 194 -15.06 -10.32 -14.99
CA ARG A 194 -14.11 -11.46 -14.99
C ARG A 194 -12.78 -11.15 -14.30
N TYR A 195 -12.42 -9.87 -14.21
CA TYR A 195 -11.16 -9.39 -13.68
C TYR A 195 -11.41 -8.34 -12.61
N ARG A 196 -10.51 -8.27 -11.62
CA ARG A 196 -10.41 -7.13 -10.73
C ARG A 196 -9.61 -6.04 -11.45
N CYS A 197 -10.29 -5.01 -11.91
CA CYS A 197 -9.70 -3.90 -12.62
C CYS A 197 -9.29 -2.81 -11.64
N VAL A 198 -7.99 -2.55 -11.56
CA VAL A 198 -7.41 -1.48 -10.75
C VAL A 198 -6.89 -0.41 -11.70
N SER A 199 -7.49 0.77 -11.71
CA SER A 199 -7.06 1.88 -12.58
C SER A 199 -6.42 2.97 -11.76
N LEU A 200 -5.13 3.23 -11.97
CA LEU A 200 -4.30 4.09 -11.13
C LEU A 200 -3.75 5.29 -11.92
N ASP A 201 -3.76 6.46 -11.29
CA ASP A 201 -3.11 7.67 -11.82
C ASP A 201 -1.63 7.69 -11.43
N LEU A 202 -0.73 7.92 -12.39
CA LEU A 202 0.69 8.15 -12.12
C LEU A 202 0.92 9.49 -11.39
N PRO A 203 2.09 9.69 -10.73
CA PRO A 203 2.28 10.87 -9.89
C PRO A 203 2.10 12.22 -10.60
N GLY A 204 1.33 13.10 -9.96
CA GLY A 204 0.95 14.41 -10.51
C GLY A 204 -0.16 14.37 -11.55
N ARG A 205 -0.96 13.30 -11.59
CA ARG A 205 -2.15 13.14 -12.45
C ARG A 205 -3.37 12.79 -11.62
N GLY A 206 -4.53 13.19 -12.12
CA GLY A 206 -5.83 12.93 -11.48
C GLY A 206 -5.79 13.19 -9.98
N ALA A 207 -6.03 12.13 -9.18
CA ALA A 207 -6.02 12.22 -7.71
C ALA A 207 -4.70 11.77 -7.05
N THR A 208 -3.66 11.44 -7.82
CA THR A 208 -2.34 11.08 -7.28
C THR A 208 -1.48 12.32 -7.06
N THR A 209 -0.95 12.47 -5.85
CA THR A 209 -0.11 13.62 -5.46
C THR A 209 1.20 13.66 -6.23
N LEU A 210 1.73 14.87 -6.46
CA LEU A 210 3.08 15.07 -6.99
C LEU A 210 4.06 15.30 -5.83
N PRO A 211 5.04 14.41 -5.59
CA PRO A 211 6.06 14.64 -4.57
C PRO A 211 6.94 15.87 -4.91
N PRO A 212 7.35 16.69 -3.92
CA PRO A 212 8.15 17.90 -4.17
C PRO A 212 9.51 17.65 -4.83
N GLU A 213 10.16 16.54 -4.48
CA GLU A 213 11.44 16.08 -5.04
C GLU A 213 11.28 15.51 -6.48
N GLY A 214 10.04 15.44 -6.98
CA GLY A 214 9.71 14.74 -8.21
C GLY A 214 9.64 13.22 -8.02
N TRP A 215 9.44 12.51 -9.13
CA TRP A 215 9.32 11.04 -9.13
C TRP A 215 10.12 10.44 -10.27
N THR A 216 10.46 9.16 -10.13
CA THR A 216 11.13 8.39 -11.18
C THR A 216 10.30 7.14 -11.51
N PRO A 217 10.36 6.64 -12.76
CA PRO A 217 9.67 5.39 -13.11
C PRO A 217 10.06 4.22 -12.20
N ARG A 218 11.33 4.16 -11.80
CA ARG A 218 11.85 3.17 -10.84
C ARG A 218 11.20 3.31 -9.47
N GLY A 219 11.13 4.52 -8.92
CA GLY A 219 10.53 4.75 -7.60
C GLY A 219 9.06 4.36 -7.57
N VAL A 220 8.30 4.73 -8.62
CA VAL A 220 6.89 4.34 -8.75
C VAL A 220 6.75 2.83 -8.94
N ALA A 221 7.63 2.18 -9.70
CA ALA A 221 7.62 0.73 -9.82
C ALA A 221 7.84 0.03 -8.46
N ASP A 222 8.75 0.53 -7.62
CA ASP A 222 8.99 -0.01 -6.29
C ASP A 222 7.76 0.22 -5.37
N ASP A 223 7.11 1.39 -5.44
CA ASP A 223 5.85 1.69 -4.72
C ASP A 223 4.72 0.76 -5.16
N LEU A 224 4.53 0.57 -6.47
CA LEU A 224 3.49 -0.33 -6.99
C LEU A 224 3.76 -1.77 -6.57
N ALA A 225 5.03 -2.20 -6.53
CA ALA A 225 5.38 -3.52 -6.01
C ALA A 225 5.06 -3.68 -4.52
N LEU A 226 5.29 -2.63 -3.71
CA LEU A 226 4.87 -2.62 -2.31
C LEU A 226 3.34 -2.70 -2.18
N MET A 227 2.61 -1.91 -2.97
CA MET A 227 1.15 -1.94 -3.02
C MET A 227 0.61 -3.32 -3.40
N ILE A 228 1.12 -3.94 -4.47
CA ILE A 228 0.71 -5.27 -4.94
C ILE A 228 0.88 -6.31 -3.82
N ARG A 229 2.05 -6.32 -3.15
CA ARG A 229 2.34 -7.27 -2.06
C ARG A 229 1.42 -7.06 -0.85
N GLU A 230 1.32 -5.82 -0.36
CA GLU A 230 0.58 -5.51 0.86
C GLU A 230 -0.94 -5.57 0.67
N LYS A 231 -1.44 -5.41 -0.57
CA LYS A 231 -2.84 -5.68 -0.92
C LYS A 231 -3.13 -7.15 -1.22
N GLY A 232 -2.11 -8.02 -1.16
CA GLY A 232 -2.26 -9.46 -1.35
C GLY A 232 -2.58 -9.86 -2.80
N TRP A 233 -2.23 -9.02 -3.78
CA TRP A 233 -2.37 -9.36 -5.19
C TRP A 233 -1.22 -10.31 -5.55
N LEU A 234 -1.51 -11.61 -5.69
CA LEU A 234 -0.48 -12.63 -5.98
C LEU A 234 0.37 -12.27 -7.21
N SER A 235 -0.27 -11.74 -8.25
CA SER A 235 0.34 -11.15 -9.44
C SER A 235 -0.67 -10.23 -10.12
N ALA A 236 -0.20 -9.26 -10.91
CA ALA A 236 -1.06 -8.39 -11.72
C ALA A 236 -0.63 -8.40 -13.20
N THR A 237 -1.60 -8.35 -14.11
CA THR A 237 -1.34 -7.95 -15.49
C THR A 237 -1.29 -6.43 -15.56
N ILE A 238 -0.20 -5.88 -16.07
CA ILE A 238 0.01 -4.44 -16.17
C ILE A 238 -0.40 -4.00 -17.57
N VAL A 239 -1.27 -3.00 -17.64
CA VAL A 239 -1.73 -2.39 -18.89
C VAL A 239 -1.46 -0.89 -18.81
N GLY A 240 -0.83 -0.32 -19.82
CA GLY A 240 -0.59 1.12 -19.90
C GLY A 240 -0.45 1.58 -21.33
N HIS A 241 -0.48 2.89 -21.58
CA HIS A 241 -0.15 3.40 -22.90
C HIS A 241 1.38 3.39 -23.10
N ALA A 242 1.82 3.49 -24.35
CA ALA A 242 3.24 3.51 -24.69
C ALA A 242 4.07 4.57 -23.92
N HIS A 243 3.46 5.70 -23.54
CA HIS A 243 4.13 6.73 -22.73
C HIS A 243 4.25 6.36 -21.24
N ASP A 244 3.42 5.42 -20.75
CA ASP A 244 3.46 4.87 -19.38
C ASP A 244 4.41 3.67 -19.28
N ALA A 245 4.92 3.22 -20.44
CA ALA A 245 5.80 2.07 -20.56
C ALA A 245 7.00 2.06 -19.60
N PRO A 246 7.67 3.20 -19.28
CA PRO A 246 8.79 3.18 -18.35
C PRO A 246 8.44 2.60 -16.98
N VAL A 247 7.28 2.94 -16.40
CA VAL A 247 6.88 2.44 -15.07
C VAL A 247 6.58 0.95 -15.12
N GLY A 248 5.76 0.52 -16.09
CA GLY A 248 5.41 -0.90 -16.26
C GLY A 248 6.63 -1.77 -16.56
N THR A 249 7.59 -1.25 -17.34
CA THR A 249 8.84 -1.96 -17.67
C THR A 249 9.76 -2.08 -16.45
N GLU A 250 9.93 -1.00 -15.68
CA GLU A 250 10.70 -1.05 -14.43
C GLU A 250 10.08 -2.06 -13.44
N LEU A 251 8.75 -2.06 -13.29
CA LEU A 251 8.04 -3.02 -12.44
C LEU A 251 8.26 -4.46 -12.89
N ALA A 252 8.08 -4.75 -14.19
CA ALA A 252 8.31 -6.09 -14.75
C ALA A 252 9.77 -6.55 -14.63
N THR A 253 10.73 -5.63 -14.75
CA THR A 253 12.16 -5.95 -14.71
C THR A 253 12.64 -6.18 -13.27
N ARG A 254 12.19 -5.35 -12.33
CA ARG A 254 12.67 -5.36 -10.94
C ARG A 254 11.88 -6.29 -10.04
N HIS A 255 10.62 -6.53 -10.39
CA HIS A 255 9.69 -7.36 -9.62
C HIS A 255 8.96 -8.37 -10.53
N PRO A 256 9.69 -9.21 -11.29
CA PRO A 256 9.08 -10.10 -12.29
C PRO A 256 8.07 -11.08 -11.71
N GLY A 257 8.24 -11.49 -10.45
CA GLY A 257 7.28 -12.38 -9.76
C GLY A 257 5.92 -11.75 -9.44
N LEU A 258 5.79 -10.42 -9.56
CA LEU A 258 4.54 -9.69 -9.34
C LEU A 258 3.80 -9.35 -10.64
N VAL A 259 4.47 -9.49 -11.79
CA VAL A 259 3.92 -9.12 -13.10
C VAL A 259 3.64 -10.38 -13.89
N GLY A 260 2.36 -10.69 -14.10
CA GLY A 260 1.96 -11.81 -14.96
C GLY A 260 2.24 -11.49 -16.42
N GLN A 261 1.81 -10.31 -16.87
CA GLN A 261 2.01 -9.82 -18.23
C GLN A 261 2.14 -8.29 -18.22
N LEU A 262 2.81 -7.74 -19.24
CA LEU A 262 2.86 -6.30 -19.52
C LEU A 262 2.33 -6.06 -20.94
N ALA A 263 1.21 -5.34 -21.04
CA ALA A 263 0.61 -4.94 -22.31
C ALA A 263 0.70 -3.41 -22.47
N LEU A 264 1.28 -2.97 -23.59
CA LEU A 264 1.40 -1.56 -23.93
C LEU A 264 0.45 -1.25 -25.08
N LEU A 265 -0.54 -0.41 -24.80
CA LEU A 265 -1.47 0.08 -25.81
C LEU A 265 -0.79 1.19 -26.63
N PRO A 266 -1.08 1.28 -27.94
CA PRO A 266 -0.68 2.44 -28.73
C PRO A 266 -1.12 3.71 -28.00
N ALA A 267 -0.30 4.76 -28.03
CA ALA A 267 -0.77 6.07 -27.60
C ALA A 267 -1.93 6.44 -28.51
N GLY A 268 -3.16 6.35 -27.99
CA GLY A 268 -4.28 6.94 -28.68
C GLY A 268 -4.04 8.44 -28.65
N ASP A 269 -3.74 9.04 -29.79
CA ASP A 269 -4.01 10.47 -29.92
C ASP A 269 -5.43 10.68 -29.42
N ALA A 270 -5.67 11.71 -28.62
CA ALA A 270 -7.02 12.14 -28.33
C ALA A 270 -7.67 12.49 -29.68
N VAL A 271 -8.32 11.52 -30.32
CA VAL A 271 -9.01 11.72 -31.59
C VAL A 271 -10.30 12.44 -31.24
N THR A 272 -10.20 13.76 -31.16
CA THR A 272 -11.29 14.65 -31.56
C THR A 272 -11.43 14.59 -33.07
N ASP A 273 -11.87 13.45 -33.61
CA ASP A 273 -12.56 13.47 -34.88
C ASP A 273 -13.45 12.23 -35.03
N ALA A 274 -14.76 12.48 -35.05
CA ALA A 274 -15.77 11.47 -35.26
C ALA A 274 -15.83 11.10 -36.73
N SER A 275 -14.83 10.38 -37.26
CA SER A 275 -14.96 9.74 -38.59
C SER A 275 -13.83 8.76 -38.96
N VAL A 276 -13.64 7.66 -38.24
CA VAL A 276 -13.19 6.40 -38.88
C VAL A 276 -13.81 5.21 -38.15
N THR A 277 -14.90 4.69 -38.71
CA THR A 277 -15.39 3.33 -38.49
C THR A 277 -14.63 2.39 -39.42
N ASP A 278 -13.88 1.42 -38.90
CA ASP A 278 -13.84 0.01 -39.35
C ASP A 278 -12.64 -0.76 -38.73
N ALA A 279 -12.87 -1.38 -37.58
CA ALA A 279 -12.16 -2.56 -37.09
C ALA A 279 -13.13 -3.28 -36.13
N SER A 280 -13.50 -4.51 -36.46
CA SER A 280 -14.66 -5.22 -35.93
C SER A 280 -14.51 -5.83 -34.54
N ASP A 281 -13.51 -5.40 -33.76
CA ASP A 281 -13.42 -5.65 -32.32
C ASP A 281 -12.86 -4.37 -31.68
N GLY A 282 -13.53 -3.82 -30.67
CA GLY A 282 -13.06 -2.60 -30.00
C GLY A 282 -11.70 -2.82 -29.30
N PRO A 283 -10.92 -1.75 -29.00
CA PRO A 283 -9.65 -1.89 -28.27
C PRO A 283 -9.79 -2.63 -26.92
N ALA A 284 -10.98 -2.57 -26.30
CA ALA A 284 -11.31 -3.33 -25.10
C ALA A 284 -11.50 -4.84 -25.33
N GLU A 285 -12.05 -5.25 -26.47
CA GLU A 285 -12.23 -6.66 -26.83
C GLU A 285 -10.91 -7.31 -27.20
N LEU A 286 -10.04 -6.57 -27.92
CA LEU A 286 -8.68 -7.01 -28.23
C LEU A 286 -7.85 -7.26 -26.95
N LEU A 287 -7.96 -6.37 -25.96
CA LEU A 287 -7.31 -6.57 -24.67
C LEU A 287 -7.90 -7.79 -23.94
N ALA A 288 -9.22 -7.97 -23.98
CA ALA A 288 -9.88 -9.13 -23.39
C ALA A 288 -9.39 -10.45 -24.04
N ASP A 289 -9.15 -10.47 -25.34
CA ASP A 289 -8.55 -11.62 -26.04
C ASP A 289 -7.09 -11.85 -25.67
N LEU A 290 -6.29 -10.79 -25.58
CA LEU A 290 -4.90 -10.88 -25.15
C LEU A 290 -4.78 -11.50 -23.76
N LEU A 291 -5.64 -11.08 -22.83
CA LEU A 291 -5.71 -11.63 -21.47
C LEU A 291 -6.19 -13.09 -21.43
N ARG A 292 -6.94 -13.57 -22.44
CA ARG A 292 -7.37 -14.97 -22.56
C ARG A 292 -6.26 -15.88 -23.09
N THR A 293 -5.50 -15.40 -24.07
CA THR A 293 -4.47 -16.20 -24.78
C THR A 293 -3.13 -16.29 -24.05
N GLY A 294 -2.95 -15.49 -23.01
CA GLY A 294 -1.70 -15.31 -22.29
C GLY A 294 -1.41 -16.25 -21.11
N GLY A 295 -2.20 -17.31 -20.93
CA GLY A 295 -2.10 -18.27 -19.82
C GLY A 295 -1.22 -19.48 -20.11
#